data_AF-A0A317UD16-F1
#
_entry.id   AF-A0A317UD16-F1
#
_cell.length_a   1.000
_cell.length_b   1.000
_cell.length_c   1.000
_cell.angle_alpha   90.00
_cell.angle_beta   90.00
_cell.angle_gamma   90.00
#
_symmetry.space_group_name_H-M   'P 1'
#
loop_
_entity.id
_entity.type
_entity.pdbx_description
1 polymer ?
#
loop_
_entity_poly.entity_id
_entity_poly.type
_entity_poly.pdbx_seq_one_letter_code
_entity_poly.pdbx_strand_id
1 'polypeptide(L)'
;MDIYLTPSGGSRIQFPMLPEAITMGADAKFMTYSIISLGDVKLPRGQGTKEISWSGMFPGAVRKKNRLVRKYTKPDTLIKSLEKYRDNGTKCTLLCTGTCINYSVYVSSFKGKYKGGSGDYFYDIKFIIARDIKIYTTNELKIKTPTRPSPKKKQPKTGKKTTTYTVKSGDCLWRIAQRLLGKGSRYTEIYNLNRDKIKNPNLIYPGQKLTIPAK
;
A
#
# COMPACT_ATOMS: atom_id res chain seq x y z
N MET A 1 -5.00 19.83 35.67
CA MET A 1 -4.90 18.75 34.69
C MET A 1 -6.27 18.11 34.62
N ASP A 2 -6.79 17.96 33.41
CA ASP A 2 -8.13 17.47 33.13
C ASP A 2 -8.04 16.67 31.84
N ILE A 3 -8.71 15.52 31.81
CA ILE A 3 -8.76 14.65 30.63
C ILE A 3 -10.13 14.78 30.00
N TYR A 4 -10.12 15.07 28.71
CA TYR A 4 -11.30 15.21 27.89
C TYR A 4 -11.24 14.27 26.70
N LEU A 5 -12.35 13.58 26.46
CA LEU A 5 -12.55 12.75 25.29
C LEU A 5 -13.70 13.32 24.48
N THR A 6 -13.43 13.77 23.27
CA THR A 6 -14.44 14.35 22.38
C THR A 6 -14.61 13.46 21.16
N PRO A 7 -15.75 12.75 21.02
CA PRO A 7 -16.01 11.96 19.81
C PRO A 7 -16.20 12.88 18.60
N SER A 8 -15.87 12.39 17.40
CA SER A 8 -16.11 13.11 16.15
C SER A 8 -17.61 13.37 15.97
N GLY A 9 -18.06 14.60 16.23
CA GLY A 9 -19.46 15.02 16.09
C GLY A 9 -20.35 14.86 17.34
N GLY A 10 -19.78 14.61 18.52
CA GLY A 10 -20.56 14.45 19.76
C GLY A 10 -20.07 15.29 20.94
N SER A 11 -20.77 15.17 22.07
CA SER A 11 -20.48 15.93 23.28
C SER A 11 -19.18 15.49 23.95
N ARG A 12 -18.38 16.48 24.35
CA ARG A 12 -17.12 16.30 25.11
C ARG A 12 -17.40 15.65 26.47
N ILE A 13 -16.77 14.51 26.71
CA ILE A 13 -16.77 13.82 27.99
C ILE A 13 -15.56 14.28 28.80
N GLN A 14 -15.77 14.67 30.04
CA GLN A 14 -14.71 14.93 31.01
C GLN A 14 -14.59 13.75 31.95
N PHE A 15 -13.38 13.24 32.15
CA PHE A 15 -13.15 12.19 33.13
C PHE A 15 -13.36 12.74 34.55
N PRO A 16 -14.14 12.05 35.40
CA PRO A 16 -14.50 12.55 36.73
C PRO A 16 -13.30 12.56 37.69
N MET A 17 -12.35 11.64 37.49
CA MET A 17 -11.08 11.55 38.19
C MET A 17 -9.94 11.40 37.20
N LEU A 18 -8.78 11.90 37.60
CA LEU A 18 -7.53 11.73 36.86
C LEU A 18 -6.91 10.37 37.20
N PRO A 19 -6.25 9.72 36.23
CA PRO A 19 -5.42 8.56 36.49
C PRO A 19 -4.17 8.96 37.26
N GLU A 20 -3.58 7.98 37.93
CA GLU A 20 -2.33 8.16 38.68
C GLU A 20 -1.13 8.35 37.73
N ALA A 21 -1.11 7.64 36.62
CA ALA A 21 -0.08 7.76 35.59
C ALA A 21 -0.69 7.58 34.19
N ILE A 22 -0.12 8.30 33.21
CA ILE A 22 -0.44 8.14 31.79
C ILE A 22 0.80 7.60 31.09
N THR A 23 0.69 6.41 30.53
CA THR A 23 1.77 5.76 29.78
C THR A 23 1.58 6.03 28.30
N MET A 24 2.63 6.50 27.64
CA MET A 24 2.67 6.70 26.18
C MET A 24 3.74 5.78 25.59
N GLY A 25 3.30 4.78 24.83
CA GLY A 25 4.18 3.90 24.06
C GLY A 25 4.19 4.31 22.60
N ALA A 26 5.35 4.32 21.96
CA ALA A 26 5.44 4.47 20.52
C ALA A 26 6.44 3.45 19.99
N ASP A 27 5.93 2.44 19.30
CA ASP A 27 6.79 1.47 18.66
C ASP A 27 7.37 2.06 17.37
N ALA A 28 8.60 1.70 17.04
CA ALA A 28 9.17 1.94 15.72
C ALA A 28 9.19 0.60 14.96
N LYS A 29 8.76 0.61 13.70
CA LYS A 29 8.85 -0.57 12.84
C LYS A 29 10.23 -0.62 12.21
N PHE A 30 11.00 -1.63 12.60
CA PHE A 30 12.30 -1.94 12.03
C PHE A 30 12.14 -3.01 10.95
N MET A 31 12.85 -2.83 9.83
CA MET A 31 13.04 -3.85 8.81
C MET A 31 14.39 -4.49 9.07
N THR A 32 14.39 -5.78 9.41
CA THR A 32 15.61 -6.55 9.66
C THR A 32 16.11 -7.14 8.35
N TYR A 33 17.39 -6.91 8.05
CA TYR A 33 18.10 -7.52 6.94
C TYR A 33 19.20 -8.41 7.51
N SER A 34 19.11 -9.71 7.27
CA SER A 34 20.18 -10.66 7.61
C SER A 34 21.22 -10.65 6.50
N ILE A 35 22.39 -10.07 6.77
CA ILE A 35 23.48 -9.93 5.81
C ILE A 35 24.59 -10.88 6.24
N ILE A 36 24.97 -11.83 5.37
CA ILE A 36 25.91 -12.91 5.69
C ILE A 36 27.25 -12.40 6.24
N SER A 37 27.72 -11.23 5.78
CA SER A 37 28.98 -10.61 6.22
C SER A 37 28.85 -9.64 7.41
N LEU A 38 27.65 -9.13 7.69
CA LEU A 38 27.41 -8.02 8.63
C LEU A 38 26.47 -8.41 9.79
N GLY A 39 25.92 -9.63 9.78
CA GLY A 39 24.89 -10.05 10.72
C GLY A 39 23.53 -9.40 10.44
N ASP A 40 22.69 -9.31 11.48
CA ASP A 40 21.35 -8.73 11.38
C ASP A 40 21.37 -7.20 11.50
N VAL A 41 21.07 -6.51 10.40
CA VAL A 41 20.97 -5.05 10.34
C VAL A 41 19.49 -4.63 10.43
N LYS A 42 19.13 -3.89 11.49
CA LYS A 42 17.77 -3.37 11.72
C LYS A 42 17.68 -1.91 11.27
N LEU A 43 16.92 -1.63 10.20
CA LEU A 43 16.70 -0.27 9.69
C LEU A 43 15.30 0.25 10.07
N PRO A 44 15.17 1.43 10.71
CA PRO A 44 13.87 2.02 11.04
C PRO A 44 13.20 2.59 9.77
N ARG A 45 12.26 1.84 9.19
CA ARG A 45 11.54 2.27 7.97
C ARG A 45 10.16 2.84 8.23
N GLY A 46 9.58 2.63 9.41
CA GLY A 46 8.25 3.11 9.72
C GLY A 46 8.04 3.43 11.18
N GLN A 47 7.00 4.21 11.44
CA GLN A 47 6.50 4.44 12.79
C GLN A 47 5.48 3.34 13.11
N GLY A 48 5.71 2.57 14.17
CA GLY A 48 4.73 1.66 14.76
C GLY A 48 3.56 2.45 15.37
N THR A 49 2.57 1.73 15.90
CA THR A 49 1.37 2.35 16.47
C THR A 49 1.75 3.09 17.74
N LYS A 50 1.36 4.35 17.85
CA LYS A 50 1.50 5.09 19.10
C LYS A 50 0.28 4.77 19.97
N GLU A 51 0.54 4.25 21.15
CA GLU A 51 -0.44 3.81 22.12
C GLU A 51 -0.40 4.70 23.34
N ILE A 52 -1.57 4.99 23.91
CA ILE A 52 -1.71 5.74 25.14
C ILE A 52 -2.57 4.90 26.07
N SER A 53 -2.05 4.56 27.23
CA SER A 53 -2.77 3.76 28.21
C SER A 53 -2.70 4.40 29.59
N TRP A 54 -3.75 4.20 30.37
CA TRP A 54 -3.76 4.56 31.77
C TRP A 54 -4.79 3.72 32.52
N SER A 55 -4.61 3.71 33.84
CA SER A 55 -5.53 3.09 34.78
C SER A 55 -6.15 4.17 35.65
N GLY A 56 -7.45 4.08 35.88
CA GLY A 56 -8.19 5.08 36.62
C GLY A 56 -9.38 4.50 37.36
N MET A 57 -10.11 5.39 38.03
CA MET A 57 -11.27 5.04 38.83
C MET A 57 -12.43 5.97 38.51
N PHE A 58 -13.60 5.42 38.26
CA PHE A 58 -14.85 6.17 38.24
C PHE A 58 -15.48 6.15 39.64
N PRO A 59 -15.69 7.33 40.25
CA PRO A 59 -16.28 7.42 41.58
C PRO A 59 -17.75 6.98 41.55
N GLY A 60 -18.14 6.16 42.52
CA GLY A 60 -19.55 5.84 42.74
C GLY A 60 -20.35 7.03 43.28
N ALA A 61 -21.67 6.89 43.32
CA ALA A 61 -22.60 7.97 43.69
C ALA A 61 -22.31 8.58 45.08
N VAL A 62 -21.79 7.77 46.00
CA VAL A 62 -21.44 8.17 47.37
C VAL A 62 -20.29 9.19 47.40
N ARG A 63 -19.40 9.17 46.40
CA ARG A 63 -18.23 10.07 46.32
C ARG A 63 -18.48 11.32 45.47
N LYS A 64 -19.73 11.62 45.11
CA LYS A 64 -20.11 12.77 44.25
C LYS A 64 -19.63 14.13 44.77
N LYS A 65 -19.56 14.32 46.09
CA LYS A 65 -19.13 15.58 46.74
C LYS A 65 -17.64 15.61 47.13
N ASN A 66 -16.85 14.60 46.74
CA ASN A 66 -15.43 14.57 47.07
C ASN A 66 -14.67 15.63 46.24
N ARG A 67 -13.76 16.38 46.88
CA ARG A 67 -12.92 17.43 46.25
C ARG A 67 -12.12 16.93 45.04
N LEU A 68 -11.82 15.64 45.01
CA LEU A 68 -11.07 15.00 43.92
C LEU A 68 -11.92 14.72 42.67
N VAL A 69 -13.26 14.79 42.78
CA VAL A 69 -14.18 14.53 41.68
C VAL A 69 -14.55 15.86 41.01
N ARG A 70 -14.12 16.04 39.75
CA ARG A 70 -14.32 17.31 39.02
C ARG A 70 -15.76 17.48 38.55
N LYS A 71 -16.22 16.56 37.70
CA LYS A 71 -17.58 16.53 37.17
C LYS A 71 -18.14 15.12 37.32
N TYR A 72 -18.96 14.92 38.35
CA TYR A 72 -19.57 13.63 38.60
C TYR A 72 -20.47 13.23 37.42
N THR A 73 -20.14 12.10 36.81
CA THR A 73 -20.95 11.43 35.82
C THR A 73 -21.10 9.99 36.27
N LYS A 74 -22.30 9.42 36.13
CA LYS A 74 -22.54 8.04 36.59
C LYS A 74 -21.60 7.07 35.86
N PRO A 75 -20.91 6.16 36.56
CA PRO A 75 -20.00 5.20 35.95
C PRO A 75 -20.66 4.43 34.80
N ASP A 76 -21.90 3.98 34.95
CA ASP A 76 -22.63 3.24 33.90
C ASP A 76 -22.75 4.00 32.58
N THR A 77 -23.01 5.31 32.65
CA THR A 77 -23.16 6.15 31.45
C THR A 77 -21.84 6.37 30.73
N LEU A 78 -20.75 6.49 31.49
CA LEU A 78 -19.40 6.59 30.96
C LEU A 78 -18.96 5.28 30.30
N ILE A 79 -19.18 4.17 31.00
CA ILE A 79 -18.86 2.82 30.50
C ILE A 79 -19.60 2.58 29.18
N LYS A 80 -20.92 2.76 29.15
CA LYS A 80 -21.71 2.59 27.92
C LYS A 80 -21.24 3.49 26.78
N SER A 81 -20.86 4.73 27.07
CA SER A 81 -20.34 5.66 26.06
C SER A 81 -18.99 5.20 25.52
N LEU A 82 -18.08 4.77 26.40
CA LEU A 82 -16.75 4.27 26.03
C LEU A 82 -16.83 2.94 25.26
N GLU A 83 -17.69 2.03 25.67
CA GLU A 83 -17.99 0.80 24.94
C GLU A 83 -18.56 1.10 23.56
N LYS A 84 -19.52 2.03 23.47
CA LYS A 84 -20.04 2.48 22.17
C LYS A 84 -18.95 3.07 21.28
N TYR A 85 -18.02 3.86 21.81
CA TYR A 85 -16.91 4.42 21.02
C TYR A 85 -15.92 3.35 20.56
N ARG A 86 -15.68 2.32 21.39
CA ARG A 86 -14.88 1.14 21.04
C ARG A 86 -15.56 0.35 19.92
N ASP A 87 -16.83 -0.02 20.12
CA ASP A 87 -17.56 -0.92 19.22
C ASP A 87 -17.86 -0.27 17.86
N ASN A 88 -18.15 1.04 17.85
CA ASN A 88 -18.37 1.79 16.62
C ASN A 88 -17.06 2.28 15.96
N GLY A 89 -15.90 2.07 16.58
CA GLY A 89 -14.62 2.60 16.08
C GLY A 89 -14.63 4.12 15.88
N THR A 90 -15.28 4.86 16.79
CA THR A 90 -15.46 6.32 16.62
C THR A 90 -14.12 7.04 16.86
N LYS A 91 -13.69 7.88 15.89
CA LYS A 91 -12.51 8.73 16.06
C LYS A 91 -12.79 9.73 17.18
N CYS A 92 -12.01 9.70 18.25
CA CYS A 92 -12.15 10.58 19.39
C CYS A 92 -10.91 11.46 19.53
N THR A 93 -11.08 12.73 19.86
CA THR A 93 -9.97 13.62 20.22
C THR A 93 -9.73 13.52 21.72
N LEU A 94 -8.56 13.03 22.08
CA LEU A 94 -8.10 12.96 23.46
C LEU A 94 -7.24 14.19 23.75
N LEU A 95 -7.73 15.01 24.69
CA LEU A 95 -7.07 16.21 25.16
C LEU A 95 -6.79 16.07 26.66
N CYS A 96 -5.54 16.21 27.07
CA CYS A 96 -5.18 16.28 28.47
C CYS A 96 -4.49 17.60 28.81
N THR A 97 -5.16 18.43 29.62
CA THR A 97 -4.68 19.79 29.95
C THR A 97 -3.44 19.72 30.85
N GLY A 98 -2.40 20.49 30.51
CA GLY A 98 -1.11 20.44 31.20
C GLY A 98 -0.14 19.38 30.68
N THR A 99 -0.47 18.68 29.60
CA THR A 99 0.44 17.77 28.88
C THR A 99 0.39 18.01 27.38
N CYS A 100 1.34 17.45 26.63
CA CYS A 100 1.37 17.50 25.16
C CYS A 100 0.40 16.51 24.49
N ILE A 101 -0.60 16.01 25.23
CA ILE A 101 -1.56 15.03 24.73
C ILE A 101 -2.73 15.78 24.10
N ASN A 102 -2.66 15.93 22.79
CA ASN A 102 -3.76 16.38 21.94
C ASN A 102 -3.73 15.57 20.64
N TYR A 103 -4.33 14.37 20.66
CA TYR A 103 -4.29 13.44 19.54
C TYR A 103 -5.69 12.92 19.21
N SER A 104 -5.95 12.69 17.93
CA SER A 104 -7.05 11.83 17.51
C SER A 104 -6.69 10.38 17.80
N VAL A 105 -7.56 9.68 18.51
CA VAL A 105 -7.37 8.31 18.99
C VAL A 105 -8.62 7.46 18.75
N TYR A 106 -8.42 6.15 18.69
CA TYR A 106 -9.47 5.15 18.82
C TYR A 106 -9.32 4.42 20.15
N VAL A 107 -10.44 4.01 20.75
CA VAL A 107 -10.44 3.15 21.93
C VAL A 107 -10.14 1.73 21.49
N SER A 108 -8.95 1.21 21.82
CA SER A 108 -8.56 -0.15 21.46
C SER A 108 -9.03 -1.16 22.49
N SER A 109 -8.89 -0.85 23.77
CA SER A 109 -9.32 -1.74 24.84
C SER A 109 -9.83 -0.93 26.02
N PHE A 110 -10.92 -1.40 26.60
CA PHE A 110 -11.47 -0.90 27.84
C PHE A 110 -11.84 -2.11 28.69
N LYS A 111 -11.20 -2.23 29.85
CA LYS A 111 -11.47 -3.27 30.84
C LYS A 111 -11.70 -2.59 32.18
N GLY A 112 -12.55 -3.17 33.02
CA GLY A 112 -12.69 -2.66 34.36
C GLY A 112 -13.52 -3.58 35.25
N LYS A 113 -13.45 -3.30 36.54
CA LYS A 113 -14.09 -4.09 37.60
C LYS A 113 -14.71 -3.17 38.62
N TYR A 114 -15.89 -3.55 39.09
CA TYR A 114 -16.49 -2.96 40.27
C TYR A 114 -15.73 -3.44 41.50
N LYS A 115 -15.21 -2.51 42.30
CA LYS A 115 -14.48 -2.83 43.52
C LYS A 115 -14.85 -1.84 44.62
N GLY A 116 -15.33 -2.36 45.74
CA GLY A 116 -15.73 -1.57 46.91
C GLY A 116 -17.25 -1.36 47.01
N GLY A 117 -17.76 -1.25 48.24
CA GLY A 117 -19.19 -1.13 48.54
C GLY A 117 -19.81 0.24 48.19
N SER A 118 -19.04 1.16 47.62
CA SER A 118 -19.50 2.52 47.25
C SER A 118 -19.90 2.65 45.78
N GLY A 119 -19.85 1.56 45.00
CA GLY A 119 -20.12 1.57 43.55
C GLY A 119 -18.96 2.13 42.72
N ASP A 120 -17.73 1.94 43.20
CA ASP A 120 -16.53 2.42 42.54
C ASP A 120 -16.10 1.45 41.43
N TYR A 121 -15.77 2.00 40.26
CA TYR A 121 -15.37 1.22 39.09
C TYR A 121 -13.91 1.53 38.71
N PHE A 122 -13.04 0.54 38.83
CA PHE A 122 -11.65 0.65 38.40
C PHE A 122 -11.54 0.22 36.97
N TYR A 123 -10.89 1.01 36.13
CA TYR A 123 -10.75 0.74 34.71
C TYR A 123 -9.31 0.87 34.24
N ASP A 124 -9.01 0.07 33.23
CA ASP A 124 -7.80 0.09 32.43
C ASP A 124 -8.22 0.37 30.98
N ILE A 125 -7.72 1.48 30.44
CA ILE A 125 -8.07 1.92 29.10
C ILE A 125 -6.82 2.05 28.23
N LYS A 126 -6.93 1.60 26.99
CA LYS A 126 -5.89 1.70 25.96
C LYS A 126 -6.45 2.37 24.73
N PHE A 127 -5.73 3.38 24.27
CA PHE A 127 -6.01 4.15 23.08
C PHE A 127 -4.89 3.94 22.06
N ILE A 128 -5.28 3.87 20.80
CA ILE A 128 -4.36 3.89 19.66
C ILE A 128 -4.54 5.19 18.91
N ILE A 129 -3.46 5.82 18.45
CA ILE A 129 -3.59 7.05 17.64
C ILE A 129 -4.25 6.72 16.30
N ALA A 130 -5.29 7.48 15.97
CA ALA A 130 -5.97 7.41 14.70
C ALA A 130 -5.05 7.95 13.60
N ARG A 131 -4.55 7.06 12.74
CA ARG A 131 -3.80 7.44 11.54
C ARG A 131 -4.70 7.32 10.33
N ASP A 132 -4.86 8.43 9.62
CA ASP A 132 -5.56 8.42 8.35
C ASP A 132 -4.64 7.79 7.30
N ILE A 133 -5.11 6.71 6.65
CA ILE A 133 -4.43 6.14 5.50
C ILE A 133 -4.65 7.12 4.34
N LYS A 134 -3.66 7.96 4.07
CA LYS A 134 -3.65 8.77 2.85
C LYS A 134 -3.31 7.86 1.67
N ILE A 135 -4.35 7.29 1.06
CA ILE A 135 -4.23 6.58 -0.21
C ILE A 135 -4.07 7.65 -1.27
N TYR A 136 -2.84 7.92 -1.68
CA TYR A 136 -2.61 8.77 -2.83
C TYR A 136 -2.76 7.93 -4.09
N THR A 137 -3.50 8.45 -5.07
CA THR A 137 -3.59 7.81 -6.37
C THR A 137 -2.29 7.99 -7.16
N THR A 138 -2.00 7.10 -8.10
CA THR A 138 -0.81 7.21 -8.98
C THR A 138 -0.76 8.53 -9.74
N ASN A 139 -1.94 9.11 -10.02
CA ASN A 139 -2.11 10.40 -10.68
C ASN A 139 -1.65 11.56 -9.79
N GLU A 140 -1.96 11.53 -8.49
CA GLU A 140 -1.57 12.58 -7.54
C GLU A 140 -0.08 12.50 -7.17
N LEU A 141 0.49 11.29 -7.08
CA LEU A 141 1.91 11.11 -6.79
C LEU A 141 2.82 11.30 -8.01
N LYS A 142 2.27 11.62 -9.19
CA LYS A 142 3.01 11.65 -10.47
C LYS A 142 3.88 10.40 -10.67
N ILE A 143 3.48 9.27 -10.11
CA ILE A 143 4.18 8.01 -10.32
C ILE A 143 3.81 7.59 -11.73
N LYS A 144 4.76 7.70 -12.66
CA LYS A 144 4.63 7.09 -13.97
C LYS A 144 4.25 5.64 -13.74
N THR A 145 3.04 5.28 -14.12
CA THR A 145 2.60 3.89 -14.20
C THR A 145 3.74 3.12 -14.85
N PRO A 146 4.28 2.06 -14.22
CA PRO A 146 5.21 1.21 -14.92
C PRO A 146 4.39 0.62 -16.06
N THR A 147 4.55 1.19 -17.26
CA THR A 147 4.20 0.53 -18.50
C THR A 147 4.95 -0.78 -18.45
N ARG A 148 4.25 -1.84 -18.02
CA ARG A 148 4.67 -3.21 -18.25
C ARG A 148 5.12 -3.19 -19.70
N PRO A 149 6.41 -3.45 -20.00
CA PRO A 149 6.83 -3.46 -21.37
C PRO A 149 5.94 -4.50 -22.04
N SER A 150 4.99 -4.04 -22.84
CA SER A 150 4.28 -4.86 -23.80
C SER A 150 5.38 -5.65 -24.48
N PRO A 151 5.28 -6.98 -24.62
CA PRO A 151 6.33 -7.76 -25.22
C PRO A 151 6.55 -7.22 -26.64
N LYS A 152 7.53 -6.31 -26.77
CA LYS A 152 8.06 -5.88 -28.04
C LYS A 152 8.60 -7.17 -28.62
N LYS A 153 7.90 -7.72 -29.61
CA LYS A 153 8.42 -8.78 -30.47
C LYS A 153 9.87 -8.43 -30.74
N LYS A 154 10.80 -9.24 -30.20
CA LYS A 154 12.23 -9.12 -30.44
C LYS A 154 12.42 -9.17 -31.95
N GLN A 155 12.57 -8.02 -32.60
CA GLN A 155 13.15 -7.95 -33.93
C GLN A 155 14.62 -8.35 -33.78
N PRO A 156 15.09 -9.41 -34.46
CA PRO A 156 16.51 -9.73 -34.48
C PRO A 156 17.23 -8.59 -35.19
N LYS A 157 17.97 -7.79 -34.42
CA LYS A 157 18.98 -6.89 -34.96
C LYS A 157 20.20 -7.73 -35.33
N THR A 158 20.26 -8.14 -36.59
CA THR A 158 21.52 -8.51 -37.25
C THR A 158 21.52 -7.87 -38.63
N GLY A 159 22.42 -6.90 -38.80
CA GLY A 159 22.57 -6.12 -40.02
C GLY A 159 22.99 -6.99 -41.21
N LYS A 160 22.01 -7.43 -41.99
CA LYS A 160 22.18 -7.68 -43.42
C LYS A 160 21.16 -6.80 -44.12
N LYS A 161 21.62 -5.87 -44.96
CA LYS A 161 20.74 -5.03 -45.79
C LYS A 161 19.90 -6.00 -46.63
N THR A 162 18.59 -6.05 -46.43
CA THR A 162 17.68 -6.88 -47.24
C THR A 162 16.76 -5.97 -48.03
N THR A 163 16.64 -6.23 -49.34
CA THR A 163 15.75 -5.48 -50.23
C THR A 163 14.48 -6.29 -50.46
N THR A 164 13.31 -5.64 -50.45
CA THR A 164 12.05 -6.32 -50.77
C THR A 164 11.76 -6.25 -52.27
N TYR A 165 11.45 -7.38 -52.91
CA TYR A 165 11.03 -7.46 -54.30
C TYR A 165 9.63 -8.06 -54.41
N THR A 166 8.79 -7.48 -55.26
CA THR A 166 7.46 -8.00 -55.57
C THR A 166 7.53 -8.86 -56.83
N VAL A 167 7.17 -10.14 -56.70
CA VAL A 167 7.16 -11.11 -57.80
C VAL A 167 6.20 -10.65 -58.89
N LYS A 168 6.64 -10.65 -60.15
CA LYS A 168 5.80 -10.35 -61.32
C LYS A 168 5.36 -11.64 -62.02
N SER A 169 4.32 -11.55 -62.84
CA SER A 169 3.88 -12.70 -63.64
C SER A 169 4.99 -13.17 -64.58
N GLY A 170 5.30 -14.46 -64.55
CA GLY A 170 6.40 -15.07 -65.33
C GLY A 170 7.79 -15.06 -64.66
N ASP A 171 7.91 -14.56 -63.42
CA ASP A 171 9.15 -14.65 -62.66
C ASP A 171 9.33 -16.05 -62.05
N CYS A 172 10.60 -16.49 -61.95
CA CYS A 172 10.99 -17.66 -61.17
C CYS A 172 12.12 -17.27 -60.19
N LEU A 173 12.26 -17.98 -59.06
CA LEU A 173 13.27 -17.66 -58.04
C LEU A 173 14.68 -17.56 -58.63
N TRP A 174 15.01 -18.41 -59.61
CA TRP A 174 16.29 -18.38 -60.31
C TRP A 174 16.51 -17.07 -61.07
N ARG A 175 15.52 -16.62 -61.86
CA ARG A 175 15.60 -15.34 -62.61
C ARG A 175 15.68 -14.15 -61.68
N ILE A 176 14.93 -14.16 -60.58
CA ILE A 176 14.98 -13.12 -59.55
C ILE A 176 16.37 -13.06 -58.91
N ALA A 177 16.95 -14.22 -58.54
CA ALA A 177 18.30 -14.30 -58.00
C ALA A 177 19.36 -13.83 -59.01
N GLN A 178 19.24 -14.21 -60.28
CA GLN A 178 20.15 -13.76 -61.32
C GLN A 178 20.09 -12.25 -61.52
N ARG A 179 18.89 -11.65 -61.52
CA ARG A 179 18.69 -10.21 -61.71
C ARG A 179 19.16 -9.38 -60.52
N LEU A 180 18.95 -9.84 -59.30
CA LEU A 180 19.18 -9.04 -58.08
C LEU A 180 20.47 -9.40 -57.34
N LEU A 181 20.90 -10.65 -57.38
CA LEU A 181 22.14 -11.14 -56.76
C LEU A 181 23.25 -11.40 -57.79
N GLY A 182 22.96 -11.30 -59.09
CA GLY A 182 23.90 -11.53 -60.19
C GLY A 182 24.14 -13.00 -60.54
N LYS A 183 23.74 -13.95 -59.68
CA LYS A 183 23.90 -15.40 -59.89
C LYS A 183 22.58 -16.12 -59.61
N GLY A 184 22.09 -16.87 -60.59
CA GLY A 184 20.85 -17.64 -60.47
C GLY A 184 20.91 -18.73 -59.40
N SER A 185 22.09 -19.32 -59.16
CA SER A 185 22.32 -20.32 -58.12
C SER A 185 22.09 -19.83 -56.69
N ARG A 186 22.05 -18.51 -56.45
CA ARG A 186 21.76 -17.92 -55.12
C ARG A 186 20.26 -17.90 -54.78
N TYR A 187 19.41 -18.52 -55.59
CA TYR A 187 17.97 -18.62 -55.32
C TYR A 187 17.66 -19.29 -53.97
N THR A 188 18.53 -20.21 -53.51
CA THR A 188 18.39 -20.88 -52.21
C THR A 188 18.49 -19.91 -51.03
N GLU A 189 19.27 -18.82 -51.16
CA GLU A 189 19.34 -17.78 -50.13
C GLU A 189 18.02 -17.01 -50.01
N ILE A 190 17.38 -16.71 -51.15
CA ILE A 190 16.07 -16.06 -51.20
C ILE A 190 15.01 -16.98 -50.58
N TYR A 191 15.03 -18.27 -50.91
CA TYR A 191 14.11 -19.25 -50.31
C TYR A 191 14.31 -19.33 -48.79
N ASN A 192 15.55 -19.44 -48.31
CA ASN A 192 15.85 -19.54 -46.88
C ASN A 192 15.41 -18.30 -46.09
N LEU A 193 15.51 -17.09 -46.67
CA LEU A 193 15.03 -15.85 -46.05
C LEU A 193 13.51 -15.69 -46.06
N ASN A 194 12.79 -16.48 -46.87
CA ASN A 194 11.34 -16.39 -47.03
C ASN A 194 10.64 -17.72 -46.77
N ARG A 195 11.22 -18.62 -45.96
CA ARG A 195 10.57 -19.90 -45.63
C ARG A 195 9.19 -19.74 -45.02
N ASP A 196 8.95 -18.62 -44.32
CA ASP A 196 7.63 -18.28 -43.79
C ASP A 196 6.58 -18.00 -44.89
N LYS A 197 7.03 -17.61 -46.09
CA LYS A 197 6.17 -17.18 -47.21
C LYS A 197 6.18 -18.16 -48.38
N ILE A 198 7.25 -18.92 -48.58
CA ILE A 198 7.40 -19.88 -49.67
C ILE A 198 7.55 -21.27 -49.04
N LYS A 199 6.51 -22.10 -49.18
CA LYS A 199 6.56 -23.50 -48.73
C LYS A 199 7.33 -24.38 -49.72
N ASN A 200 7.13 -24.17 -51.02
CA ASN A 200 7.79 -24.91 -52.09
C ASN A 200 8.63 -23.93 -52.95
N PRO A 201 9.95 -24.11 -53.09
CA PRO A 201 10.82 -23.24 -53.89
C PRO A 201 10.35 -23.02 -55.34
N ASN A 202 9.65 -24.00 -55.92
CA ASN A 202 9.18 -23.93 -57.31
C ASN A 202 7.82 -23.24 -57.47
N LEU A 203 7.16 -22.86 -56.37
CA LEU A 203 5.85 -22.23 -56.37
C LEU A 203 5.92 -20.83 -55.74
N ILE A 204 5.99 -19.82 -56.60
CA ILE A 204 5.86 -18.41 -56.23
C ILE A 204 4.72 -17.76 -57.01
N TYR A 205 4.00 -16.84 -56.39
CA TYR A 205 2.83 -16.21 -57.00
C TYR A 205 3.09 -14.73 -57.32
N PRO A 206 2.56 -14.23 -58.45
CA PRO A 206 2.60 -12.80 -58.76
C PRO A 206 1.98 -11.96 -57.63
N GLY A 207 2.63 -10.85 -57.27
CA GLY A 207 2.24 -9.98 -56.15
C GLY A 207 2.86 -10.35 -54.80
N GLN A 208 3.53 -11.50 -54.69
CA GLN A 208 4.20 -11.90 -53.45
C GLN A 208 5.43 -11.04 -53.16
N LYS A 209 5.54 -10.50 -51.94
CA LYS A 209 6.70 -9.70 -51.50
C LYS A 209 7.76 -10.57 -50.83
N LEU A 210 8.89 -10.75 -51.51
CA LEU A 210 10.02 -11.55 -51.06
C LEU A 210 11.14 -10.66 -50.51
N THR A 211 11.74 -11.10 -49.41
CA THR A 211 12.92 -10.49 -48.79
C THR A 211 14.17 -11.05 -49.44
N ILE A 212 14.92 -10.20 -50.13
CA ILE A 212 16.10 -10.62 -50.90
C ILE A 212 17.34 -10.12 -50.15
N PRO A 213 18.40 -10.94 -50.02
CA PRO A 213 19.64 -10.49 -49.43
C PRO A 213 20.27 -9.39 -50.29
N ALA A 214 20.99 -8.44 -49.71
CA ALA A 214 21.81 -7.53 -50.51
C ALA A 214 22.86 -8.33 -51.32
N LYS A 215 23.18 -7.81 -52.50
CA LYS A 215 24.13 -8.39 -53.46
C LYS A 215 25.48 -8.69 -52.81
#